data_AF-A0A1H3VI81-F1
#
_entry.id   AF-A0A1H3VI81-F1
#
_cell.length_a   1.000
_cell.length_b   1.000
_cell.length_c   1.000
_cell.angle_alpha   90.00
_cell.angle_beta   90.00
_cell.angle_gamma   90.00
#
_symmetry.space_group_name_H-M   'P 1'
#
loop_
_entity.id
_entity.type
_entity.pdbx_description
1 polymer ?
#
loop_
_entity_poly.entity_id
_entity_poly.type
_entity_poly.pdbx_seq_one_letter_code
_entity_poly.pdbx_strand_id
1 'polypeptide(L)'
;MDNQRNNNNNNAMQNAMDAVNQGNNNLMQSARNAVNRITNAARGQSNEQEKQAAQQAIQSAYATSTPEEKQQLQQLEQQLKRHNEL
;
A
#
# COMPACT_ATOMS: atom_id res chain seq x y z
N MET A 1 41.01 -17.69 -17.78
CA MET A 1 40.72 -17.95 -16.35
C MET A 1 39.82 -16.85 -15.84
N ASP A 2 38.54 -17.15 -16.01
CA ASP A 2 37.32 -16.69 -15.37
C ASP A 2 37.44 -15.69 -14.22
N ASN A 3 36.79 -14.54 -14.40
CA ASN A 3 36.16 -13.86 -13.27
C ASN A 3 34.85 -13.19 -13.68
N GLN A 4 33.95 -14.00 -14.24
CA GLN A 4 32.51 -13.76 -14.14
C GLN A 4 32.12 -13.95 -12.67
N ARG A 5 32.11 -12.87 -11.88
CA ARG A 5 31.61 -12.92 -10.51
C ARG A 5 30.52 -11.88 -10.30
N ASN A 6 29.30 -12.41 -10.39
CA ASN A 6 28.13 -12.03 -9.60
C ASN A 6 27.25 -10.88 -10.12
N ASN A 7 26.70 -11.07 -11.32
CA ASN A 7 25.29 -10.76 -11.54
C ASN A 7 24.47 -11.65 -10.60
N ASN A 8 23.76 -11.08 -9.62
CA ASN A 8 22.51 -11.61 -9.02
C ASN A 8 22.08 -10.95 -7.70
N ASN A 9 22.61 -9.80 -7.30
CA ASN A 9 22.17 -9.15 -6.05
C ASN A 9 20.94 -8.23 -6.18
N ASN A 10 20.30 -8.17 -7.36
CA ASN A 10 19.05 -7.42 -7.55
C ASN A 10 17.82 -8.32 -7.72
N ASN A 11 17.98 -9.65 -7.83
CA ASN A 11 16.86 -10.58 -8.07
C ASN A 11 16.38 -11.32 -6.81
N ALA A 12 17.11 -11.22 -5.69
CA ALA A 12 16.77 -11.92 -4.44
C ALA A 12 15.72 -11.18 -3.58
N MET A 13 15.43 -9.92 -3.88
CA MET A 13 14.35 -9.15 -3.22
C MET A 13 13.06 -9.11 -4.05
N GLN A 14 13.12 -9.56 -5.31
CA GLN A 14 11.98 -9.65 -6.23
C GLN A 14 11.21 -10.98 -6.05
N ASN A 15 11.91 -12.09 -5.79
CA ASN A 15 11.32 -13.43 -5.71
C ASN A 15 10.71 -13.83 -4.36
N ALA A 16 10.89 -13.03 -3.29
CA ALA A 16 10.28 -13.28 -1.99
C ALA A 16 8.89 -12.63 -1.83
N MET A 17 8.45 -11.86 -2.83
CA MET A 17 7.21 -11.07 -2.80
C MET A 17 6.01 -11.78 -3.45
N ASP A 18 6.23 -12.92 -4.11
CA ASP A 18 5.17 -13.71 -4.76
C ASP A 18 4.33 -14.56 -3.77
N ALA A 19 4.87 -14.86 -2.58
CA ALA A 19 4.14 -15.64 -1.56
C ALA A 19 3.14 -14.80 -0.72
N VAL A 20 3.17 -13.47 -0.85
CA VAL A 20 2.33 -12.51 -0.08
C VAL A 20 1.09 -12.06 -0.87
N ASN A 21 0.93 -12.55 -2.11
CA ASN A 21 -0.08 -12.10 -3.07
C ASN A 21 -1.56 -12.35 -2.62
N GLN A 22 -1.81 -13.25 -1.67
CA GLN A 22 -3.18 -13.53 -1.19
C GLN A 22 -3.65 -12.57 -0.08
N GLY A 23 -2.74 -11.94 0.67
CA GLY A 23 -3.07 -10.93 1.69
C GLY A 23 -3.20 -9.51 1.11
N ASN A 24 -2.37 -9.19 0.11
CA ASN A 24 -2.30 -7.86 -0.50
C ASN A 24 -3.57 -7.44 -1.22
N ASN A 25 -4.21 -8.36 -1.95
CA ASN A 25 -5.45 -8.05 -2.66
C ASN A 25 -6.55 -7.58 -1.71
N ASN A 26 -6.67 -8.22 -0.55
CA ASN A 26 -7.64 -7.84 0.48
C ASN A 26 -7.26 -6.53 1.17
N LEU A 27 -5.96 -6.31 1.45
CA LEU A 27 -5.47 -5.09 2.08
C LEU A 27 -5.62 -3.87 1.17
N MET A 28 -5.26 -3.98 -0.11
CA MET A 28 -5.38 -2.89 -1.08
C MET A 28 -6.85 -2.55 -1.36
N GLN A 29 -7.73 -3.55 -1.44
CA GLN A 29 -9.18 -3.31 -1.52
C GLN A 29 -9.72 -2.66 -0.25
N SER A 30 -9.26 -3.09 0.93
CA SER A 30 -9.66 -2.50 2.21
C SER A 30 -9.19 -1.05 2.32
N ALA A 31 -7.96 -0.76 1.94
CA ALA A 31 -7.39 0.59 1.86
C ALA A 31 -8.21 1.47 0.92
N ARG A 32 -8.47 1.02 -0.31
CA ARG A 32 -9.29 1.75 -1.29
C ARG A 32 -10.69 2.02 -0.77
N ASN A 33 -11.35 1.01 -0.20
CA ASN A 33 -12.69 1.15 0.35
C ASN A 33 -12.72 2.13 1.52
N ALA A 34 -11.75 2.06 2.43
CA ALA A 34 -11.66 2.97 3.57
C ALA A 34 -11.39 4.42 3.12
N VAL A 35 -10.45 4.63 2.19
CA VAL A 35 -10.18 5.98 1.62
C VAL A 35 -11.41 6.52 0.89
N ASN A 36 -12.09 5.69 0.10
CA ASN A 36 -13.32 6.09 -0.58
C ASN A 36 -14.43 6.42 0.41
N ARG A 37 -14.59 5.66 1.49
CA ARG A 37 -15.57 5.95 2.55
C ARG A 37 -15.25 7.27 3.24
N ILE A 38 -13.99 7.50 3.60
CA ILE A 38 -13.56 8.74 4.23
C ILE A 38 -13.76 9.93 3.30
N THR A 39 -13.38 9.80 2.02
CA THR A 39 -13.50 10.87 1.02
C THR A 39 -14.95 11.17 0.65
N ASN A 40 -15.82 10.15 0.60
CA ASN A 40 -17.25 10.30 0.31
C ASN A 40 -18.09 10.61 1.56
N ALA A 41 -17.58 10.33 2.76
CA ALA A 41 -18.21 10.75 4.00
C ALA A 41 -18.26 12.28 3.97
N ALA A 42 -19.46 12.83 4.15
CA ALA A 42 -19.61 14.25 4.38
C ALA A 42 -18.72 14.65 5.57
N ARG A 43 -18.02 15.79 5.45
CA ARG A 43 -17.08 16.30 6.47
C ARG A 43 -17.69 16.12 7.87
N GLY A 44 -17.06 15.27 8.68
CA GLY A 44 -17.46 15.00 10.07
C GLY A 44 -18.07 13.61 10.33
N GLN A 45 -18.30 12.79 9.32
CA GLN A 45 -18.85 11.43 9.49
C GLN A 45 -17.81 10.30 9.34
N SER A 46 -16.57 10.64 8.98
CA SER A 46 -15.46 9.70 8.81
C SER A 46 -14.90 9.31 10.19
N ASN A 47 -15.11 8.06 10.60
CA ASN A 47 -14.72 7.61 11.94
C ASN A 47 -13.19 7.43 12.05
N GLU A 48 -12.64 7.72 13.23
CA GLU A 48 -11.21 7.50 13.54
C GLU A 48 -10.74 6.07 13.28
N GLN A 49 -11.62 5.09 13.51
CA GLN A 49 -11.37 3.69 13.17
C GLN A 49 -11.13 3.46 11.67
N GLU A 50 -11.89 4.14 10.79
CA GLU A 50 -11.70 4.01 9.35
C GLU A 50 -10.38 4.65 8.93
N LYS A 51 -10.00 5.77 9.56
CA LYS A 51 -8.71 6.45 9.32
C LYS A 51 -7.54 5.54 9.69
N GLN A 52 -7.60 4.91 10.86
CA GLN A 52 -6.58 3.96 11.32
C GLN A 52 -6.51 2.71 10.45
N ALA A 53 -7.66 2.13 10.10
CA ALA A 53 -7.72 0.97 9.21
C ALA A 53 -7.16 1.28 7.82
N ALA A 54 -7.49 2.43 7.25
CA ALA A 54 -6.94 2.88 5.97
C ALA A 54 -5.41 3.05 6.04
N GLN A 55 -4.89 3.72 7.07
CA GLN A 55 -3.45 3.89 7.25
C GLN A 55 -2.71 2.56 7.43
N GLN A 56 -3.23 1.66 8.28
CA GLN A 56 -2.62 0.35 8.51
C GLN A 56 -2.64 -0.52 7.25
N ALA A 57 -3.75 -0.52 6.52
CA ALA A 57 -3.88 -1.27 5.27
C ALA A 57 -2.94 -0.73 4.19
N ILE A 58 -2.83 0.61 4.06
CA ILE A 58 -1.89 1.24 3.12
C ILE A 58 -0.44 0.93 3.49
N GLN A 59 -0.04 1.08 4.76
CA GLN A 59 1.34 0.80 5.18
C GLN A 59 1.70 -0.68 5.00
N SER A 60 0.79 -1.58 5.36
CA SER A 60 0.99 -3.03 5.20
C SER A 60 1.11 -3.40 3.72
N ALA A 61 0.21 -2.89 2.88
CA ALA A 61 0.30 -3.08 1.43
C ALA A 61 1.56 -2.42 0.85
N TYR A 62 1.95 -1.23 1.30
CA TYR A 62 3.11 -0.51 0.78
C TYR A 62 4.42 -1.24 1.06
N ALA A 63 4.55 -1.90 2.22
CA ALA A 63 5.71 -2.72 2.56
C ALA A 63 5.85 -3.93 1.63
N THR A 64 4.73 -4.47 1.14
CA THR A 64 4.63 -5.72 0.39
C THR A 64 4.23 -5.56 -1.08
N SER A 65 4.04 -4.33 -1.58
CA SER A 65 3.63 -4.00 -2.95
C SER A 65 4.80 -3.74 -3.91
N THR A 66 4.54 -3.95 -5.20
CA THR A 66 5.48 -3.63 -6.28
C THR A 66 5.66 -2.11 -6.46
N PRO A 67 6.69 -1.64 -7.19
CA PRO A 67 6.88 -0.21 -7.46
C PRO A 67 5.65 0.47 -8.07
N GLU A 68 4.94 -0.22 -8.97
CA GLU A 68 3.73 0.29 -9.64
C GLU A 68 2.55 0.40 -8.66
N GLU A 69 2.34 -0.63 -7.83
CA GLU A 69 1.31 -0.62 -6.80
C GLU A 69 1.60 0.43 -5.72
N LYS A 70 2.89 0.60 -5.36
CA LYS A 70 3.34 1.67 -4.45
C LYS A 70 2.96 3.05 -4.96
N GLN A 71 3.05 3.31 -6.27
CA GLN A 71 2.58 4.58 -6.83
C GLN A 71 1.06 4.77 -6.63
N GLN A 72 0.27 3.71 -6.81
CA GLN A 72 -1.18 3.79 -6.56
C GLN A 72 -1.52 3.99 -5.08
N LEU A 73 -0.81 3.27 -4.19
CA LEU A 73 -0.96 3.41 -2.74
C LEU A 73 -0.55 4.80 -2.26
N GLN A 74 0.51 5.37 -2.84
CA GLN A 74 0.96 6.73 -2.52
C GLN A 74 -0.11 7.77 -2.85
N GLN A 75 -0.82 7.63 -3.98
CA GLN A 75 -1.93 8.53 -4.32
C GLN A 75 -3.11 8.40 -3.36
N LEU A 76 -3.44 7.18 -2.93
CA LEU A 76 -4.48 6.92 -1.93
C LEU A 76 -4.12 7.51 -0.56
N GLU A 77 -2.86 7.37 -0.14
CA GLU A 77 -2.36 7.93 1.11
C GLU A 77 -2.44 9.46 1.13
N GLN A 78 -2.07 10.12 0.02
CA GLN A 78 -2.19 11.57 -0.09
C GLN A 78 -3.65 12.04 0.00
N GLN A 79 -4.59 11.32 -0.63
CA GLN A 79 -6.01 11.65 -0.53
C GLN A 79 -6.52 11.50 0.90
N LEU A 80 -6.13 10.42 1.58
CA LEU A 80 -6.47 10.17 2.98
C LEU A 80 -5.93 11.26 3.90
N LYS A 81 -4.65 11.64 3.75
CA LYS A 81 -4.01 12.70 4.53
C LYS A 81 -4.72 14.04 4.36
N ARG A 82 -4.98 14.45 3.11
CA ARG A 82 -5.71 15.69 2.82
C ARG A 82 -7.10 15.75 3.46
N HIS A 83 -7.78 14.60 3.56
CA HIS A 83 -9.10 14.57 4.21
C HIS A 83 -9.00 14.48 5.74
N ASN A 84 -7.89 13.98 6.29
CA ASN A 84 -7.66 13.90 7.74
C ASN A 84 -7.11 15.18 8.36
N GLU A 85 -6.39 16.01 7.59
CA GLU A 85 -5.74 17.25 8.06
C GLU A 85 -6.60 18.52 7.88
N LEU A 86 -7.81 18.41 7.32
CA LEU A 86 -8.78 19.49 7.12
C LEU A 86 -10.03 19.28 7.98
#